data_AF-A0A6L4AD14-F1
#
_entry.id   AF-A0A6L4AD14-F1
#
_cell.length_a   1.000
_cell.length_b   1.000
_cell.length_c   1.000
_cell.angle_alpha   90.00
_cell.angle_beta   90.00
_cell.angle_gamma   90.00
#
_symmetry.space_group_name_H-M   'P 1'
#
loop_
_entity.id
_entity.type
_entity.pdbx_description
1 polymer ?
#
loop_
_entity_poly.entity_id
_entity_poly.type
_entity_poly.pdbx_seq_one_letter_code
_entity_poly.pdbx_strand_id
1 'polypeptide(L)'
;MNRRHAPFMLFVFASLLFGMWAGLVRSGWQLPQLHDDFALAHGVLMIGGFMGTLINLERAVALNAFLRTPRRRLLPYLAPLFSATGALALIINLSFAALLLTLSSLGMVLMFAYIVYKLPAVYTLTMATGAMCWFMGNLIWLGGEPLFMSVPWWMAFLILTIAGERLELARLMRHSRRSIHLFAIAAALWVTGLLMTRSDYELGVRCIGVGDLGIAFWLLRYDVIRRT
;
A
#
# COMPACT_ATOMS: atom_id res chain seq x y z
N MET A 1 5.03 -23.12 7.24
CA MET A 1 5.44 -21.70 7.32
C MET A 1 6.84 -21.62 7.93
N ASN A 2 7.80 -20.97 7.28
CA ASN A 2 9.20 -20.95 7.73
C ASN A 2 9.32 -20.17 9.07
N ARG A 3 9.96 -20.73 10.11
CA ARG A 3 10.02 -20.12 11.47
C ARG A 3 10.55 -18.67 11.48
N ARG A 4 11.33 -18.29 10.47
CA ARG A 4 11.95 -16.97 10.32
C ARG A 4 10.97 -15.82 10.09
N HIS A 5 9.74 -16.10 9.61
CA HIS A 5 8.75 -15.05 9.33
C HIS A 5 7.70 -14.89 10.43
N ALA A 6 7.68 -15.80 11.41
CA ALA A 6 6.73 -15.77 12.52
C ALA A 6 6.72 -14.44 13.30
N PRO A 7 7.87 -13.77 13.55
CA PRO A 7 7.85 -12.47 14.22
C PRO A 7 7.10 -11.39 13.43
N PHE A 8 7.28 -11.33 12.12
CA PHE A 8 6.55 -10.38 11.27
C PHE A 8 5.05 -10.65 11.29
N MET A 9 4.64 -11.92 11.23
CA MET A 9 3.21 -12.27 11.29
C MET A 9 2.57 -11.83 12.61
N LEU A 10 3.27 -11.93 13.73
CA LEU A 10 2.78 -11.42 15.01
C LEU A 10 2.51 -9.91 14.93
N PHE A 11 3.43 -9.13 14.36
CA PHE A 11 3.24 -7.69 14.19
C PHE A 11 2.14 -7.33 13.19
N VAL A 12 1.97 -8.12 12.13
CA VAL A 12 0.86 -8.00 11.17
C VAL A 12 -0.47 -8.17 11.90
N PHE A 13 -0.63 -9.24 12.69
CA PHE A 13 -1.86 -9.48 13.45
C PHE A 13 -2.09 -8.43 14.55
N ALA A 14 -1.03 -7.99 15.25
CA ALA A 14 -1.16 -6.90 16.21
C ALA A 14 -1.65 -5.62 15.54
N SER A 15 -1.04 -5.21 14.42
CA SER A 15 -1.45 -4.02 13.67
C SER A 15 -2.89 -4.11 13.17
N LEU A 16 -3.33 -5.29 12.73
CA LEU A 16 -4.71 -5.55 12.34
C LEU A 16 -5.66 -5.35 13.53
N LEU A 17 -5.39 -5.98 14.68
CA LEU A 17 -6.27 -5.91 15.85
C LEU A 17 -6.35 -4.50 16.42
N PHE A 18 -5.23 -3.80 16.58
CA PHE A 18 -5.22 -2.41 17.05
C PHE A 18 -5.81 -1.46 16.00
N GLY A 19 -5.59 -1.71 14.71
CA GLY A 19 -6.24 -0.97 13.62
C GLY A 19 -7.76 -1.14 13.64
N MET A 20 -8.26 -2.35 13.85
CA MET A 20 -9.70 -2.61 14.01
C MET A 20 -10.27 -1.94 15.26
N TRP A 21 -9.55 -1.99 16.40
CA TRP A 21 -9.94 -1.28 17.61
C TRP A 21 -10.02 0.23 17.39
N ALA A 22 -8.97 0.85 16.83
CA ALA A 22 -8.99 2.27 16.47
C ALA A 22 -10.16 2.60 15.52
N GLY A 23 -10.47 1.70 14.59
CA GLY A 23 -11.61 1.83 13.68
C GLY A 23 -12.97 1.80 14.37
N LEU A 24 -13.14 0.93 15.38
CA LEU A 24 -14.36 0.88 16.20
C LEU A 24 -14.52 2.17 17.03
N VAL A 25 -13.45 2.67 17.64
CA VAL A 25 -13.47 3.97 18.34
C VAL A 25 -13.86 5.08 17.36
N ARG A 26 -13.25 5.09 16.17
CA ARG A 26 -13.56 6.07 15.11
C ARG A 26 -15.01 6.00 14.63
N SER A 27 -15.66 4.82 14.66
CA SER A 27 -17.06 4.67 14.27
C SER A 27 -18.06 5.06 15.38
N GLY A 28 -17.57 5.54 16.53
CA GLY A 28 -18.38 6.05 17.64
C GLY A 28 -18.57 5.07 18.79
N TRP A 29 -17.93 3.89 18.76
CA TRP A 29 -17.96 2.98 19.89
C TRP A 29 -17.17 3.53 21.08
N GLN A 30 -17.75 3.45 22.27
CA GLN A 30 -17.17 3.95 23.52
C GLN A 30 -16.18 2.93 24.12
N LEU A 31 -15.09 2.64 23.40
CA LEU A 31 -14.00 1.78 23.87
C LEU A 31 -12.88 2.63 24.51
N PRO A 32 -12.06 2.06 25.42
CA PRO A 32 -10.89 2.74 25.95
C PRO A 32 -9.95 3.17 24.82
N GLN A 33 -9.40 4.38 24.94
CA GLN A 33 -8.39 4.89 24.01
C GLN A 33 -7.00 4.75 24.63
N LEU A 34 -6.01 4.35 23.85
CA LEU A 34 -4.62 4.24 24.33
C LEU A 34 -3.95 5.61 24.46
N HIS A 35 -4.37 6.57 23.65
CA HIS A 35 -3.95 7.97 23.63
C HIS A 35 -4.99 8.80 22.86
N ASP A 36 -4.92 10.13 22.96
CA ASP A 36 -5.97 11.04 22.45
C ASP A 36 -6.24 10.89 20.94
N ASP A 37 -5.19 10.66 20.15
CA ASP A 37 -5.29 10.51 18.68
C ASP A 37 -5.51 9.06 18.21
N PHE A 38 -5.82 8.11 19.11
CA PHE A 38 -5.84 6.69 18.76
C PHE A 38 -6.86 6.35 17.67
N ALA A 39 -8.04 6.99 17.68
CA ALA A 39 -9.06 6.80 16.64
C ALA A 39 -8.57 7.24 15.23
N LEU A 40 -7.67 8.23 15.18
CA LEU A 40 -7.07 8.71 13.93
C LEU A 40 -6.01 7.74 13.40
N ALA A 41 -5.40 6.94 14.28
CA ALA A 41 -4.38 5.95 13.92
C ALA A 41 -4.92 4.79 13.06
N HIS A 42 -6.24 4.58 12.99
CA HIS A 42 -6.87 3.48 12.23
C HIS A 42 -6.29 3.32 10.81
N GLY A 43 -6.32 4.38 10.00
CA GLY A 43 -5.87 4.32 8.60
C GLY A 43 -4.39 3.99 8.48
N VAL A 44 -3.56 4.57 9.36
CA VAL A 44 -2.12 4.35 9.39
C VAL A 44 -1.78 2.93 9.85
N LEU A 45 -2.48 2.42 10.86
CA LEU A 45 -2.31 1.05 11.36
C LEU A 45 -2.74 0.02 10.32
N MET A 46 -3.87 0.23 9.63
CA MET A 46 -4.35 -0.70 8.60
C MET A 46 -3.46 -0.70 7.37
N ILE A 47 -3.08 0.48 6.86
CA ILE A 47 -2.35 0.58 5.60
C ILE A 47 -0.84 0.49 5.82
N GLY A 48 -0.29 1.28 6.73
CA GLY A 48 1.15 1.29 7.03
C GLY A 48 1.58 0.13 7.91
N GLY A 49 0.81 -0.21 8.94
CA GLY A 49 1.16 -1.28 9.87
C GLY A 49 0.84 -2.68 9.36
N PHE A 50 -0.43 -2.96 9.08
CA PHE A 50 -0.90 -4.29 8.68
C PHE A 50 -0.52 -4.60 7.22
N MET A 51 -1.16 -3.93 6.26
CA MET A 51 -0.95 -4.21 4.82
C MET A 51 0.48 -3.88 4.39
N GLY A 52 1.05 -2.77 4.87
CA GLY A 52 2.42 -2.36 4.59
C GLY A 52 3.43 -3.41 5.03
N THR A 53 3.30 -3.97 6.23
CA THR A 53 4.20 -5.05 6.70
C THR A 53 4.01 -6.31 5.87
N LEU A 54 2.76 -6.72 5.63
CA LEU A 54 2.45 -7.96 4.92
C LEU A 54 2.93 -7.92 3.46
N ILE A 55 2.57 -6.89 2.71
CA ILE A 55 2.93 -6.77 1.30
C ILE A 55 4.45 -6.60 1.16
N ASN A 56 5.09 -5.79 2.02
CA ASN A 56 6.56 -5.69 2.01
C ASN A 56 7.21 -7.05 2.27
N LEU A 57 6.70 -7.84 3.21
CA LEU A 57 7.25 -9.16 3.53
C LEU A 57 7.12 -10.11 2.34
N GLU A 58 5.96 -10.16 1.69
CA GLU A 58 5.74 -10.97 0.49
C GLU A 58 6.71 -10.59 -0.64
N ARG A 59 6.84 -9.29 -0.92
CA ARG A 59 7.74 -8.80 -1.98
C ARG A 59 9.20 -9.00 -1.62
N ALA A 60 9.57 -8.88 -0.34
CA ALA A 60 10.91 -9.20 0.16
C ALA A 60 11.25 -10.69 0.00
N VAL A 61 10.31 -11.58 0.32
CA VAL A 61 10.49 -13.04 0.13
C VAL A 61 10.63 -13.37 -1.36
N ALA A 62 9.75 -12.81 -2.21
CA ALA A 62 9.80 -13.01 -3.66
C ALA A 62 11.14 -12.52 -4.25
N LEU A 63 11.56 -11.31 -3.92
CA LEU A 63 12.82 -10.74 -4.41
C LEU A 63 14.04 -11.55 -3.96
N ASN A 64 14.01 -12.07 -2.74
CA ASN A 64 15.08 -12.90 -2.19
C ASN A 64 15.32 -14.21 -2.93
N ALA A 65 14.30 -14.78 -3.56
CA ALA A 65 14.46 -15.95 -4.42
C ALA A 65 15.37 -15.66 -5.63
N PHE A 66 15.40 -14.41 -6.11
CA PHE A 66 16.21 -13.99 -7.25
C PHE A 66 17.60 -13.46 -6.86
N LEU A 67 17.81 -13.05 -5.61
CA LEU A 67 19.08 -12.49 -5.14
C LEU A 67 20.13 -13.60 -4.89
N ARG A 68 21.22 -13.56 -5.66
CA ARG A 68 22.32 -14.53 -5.59
C ARG A 68 23.29 -14.29 -4.42
N THR A 69 23.44 -13.05 -3.96
CA THR A 69 24.42 -12.69 -2.91
C THR A 69 23.81 -12.77 -1.51
N PRO A 70 24.40 -13.50 -0.54
CA PRO A 70 23.85 -13.67 0.81
C PRO A 70 23.63 -12.35 1.57
N ARG A 71 24.58 -11.41 1.49
CA ARG A 71 24.47 -10.09 2.15
C ARG A 71 23.30 -9.27 1.63
N ARG A 72 22.98 -9.37 0.33
CA ARG A 72 21.85 -8.64 -0.27
C ARG A 72 20.50 -9.21 0.14
N ARG A 73 20.46 -10.43 0.70
CA ARG A 73 19.19 -11.08 1.05
C ARG A 73 18.49 -10.50 2.28
N LEU A 74 19.24 -9.77 3.11
CA LEU A 74 18.69 -9.16 4.32
C LEU A 74 18.07 -7.78 4.04
N LEU A 75 18.56 -7.07 3.02
CA LEU A 75 18.12 -5.70 2.71
C LEU A 75 16.61 -5.60 2.44
N PRO A 76 15.98 -6.49 1.64
CA PRO A 76 14.53 -6.42 1.40
C PRO A 76 13.70 -6.54 2.67
N TYR A 77 14.20 -7.23 3.71
CA TYR A 77 13.50 -7.38 4.99
C TYR A 77 13.57 -6.14 5.89
N LEU A 78 14.36 -5.11 5.55
CA LEU A 78 14.34 -3.83 6.27
C LEU A 78 13.01 -3.10 6.07
N ALA A 79 12.42 -3.17 4.88
CA ALA A 79 11.14 -2.52 4.59
C ALA A 79 9.99 -3.04 5.49
N PRO A 80 9.71 -4.36 5.57
CA PRO A 80 8.69 -4.86 6.49
C PRO A 80 9.07 -4.66 7.97
N LEU A 81 10.37 -4.62 8.31
CA LEU A 81 10.81 -4.34 9.68
C LEU A 81 10.44 -2.93 10.11
N PHE A 82 10.75 -1.93 9.29
CA PHE A 82 10.36 -0.54 9.55
C PHE A 82 8.84 -0.36 9.59
N SER A 83 8.10 -1.10 8.76
CA SER A 83 6.64 -1.10 8.77
C SER A 83 6.09 -1.60 10.11
N ALA A 84 6.60 -2.75 10.56
CA ALA A 84 6.18 -3.39 11.81
C ALA A 84 6.56 -2.55 13.04
N THR A 85 7.80 -2.04 13.11
CA THR A 85 8.24 -1.21 14.23
C THR A 85 7.58 0.17 14.21
N GLY A 86 7.30 0.73 13.04
CA GLY A 86 6.52 1.96 12.88
C GLY A 86 5.09 1.82 13.40
N ALA A 87 4.45 0.68 13.15
CA ALA A 87 3.12 0.38 13.68
C ALA A 87 3.12 0.27 15.22
N LEU A 88 4.11 -0.42 15.79
CA LEU A 88 4.26 -0.48 17.25
C LEU A 88 4.47 0.90 17.84
N ALA A 89 5.40 1.67 17.27
CA ALA A 89 5.67 3.04 17.67
C ALA A 89 4.39 3.87 17.67
N LEU A 90 3.51 3.69 16.67
CA LEU A 90 2.22 4.37 16.62
C LEU A 90 1.27 3.94 17.74
N ILE A 91 1.18 2.64 18.04
CA ILE A 91 0.30 2.10 19.11
C ILE A 91 0.66 2.67 20.48
N ILE A 92 1.96 2.87 20.75
CA ILE A 92 2.46 3.43 22.01
C ILE A 92 2.79 4.93 21.91
N ASN A 93 2.26 5.62 20.90
CA ASN A 93 2.35 7.07 20.70
C ASN A 93 3.77 7.66 20.66
N LEU A 94 4.69 7.01 19.93
CA LEU A 94 6.05 7.49 19.71
C LEU A 94 6.17 8.33 18.43
N SER A 95 6.86 9.46 18.54
CA SER A 95 6.98 10.48 17.48
C SER A 95 7.67 10.00 16.19
N PHE A 96 8.51 8.97 16.27
CA PHE A 96 9.24 8.45 15.12
C PHE A 96 8.44 7.43 14.27
N ALA A 97 7.17 7.16 14.61
CA ALA A 97 6.32 6.23 13.85
C ALA A 97 6.20 6.63 12.37
N ALA A 98 5.95 7.92 12.09
CA ALA A 98 5.83 8.44 10.73
C ALA A 98 7.14 8.29 9.92
N LEU A 99 8.29 8.50 10.57
CA LEU A 99 9.60 8.33 9.93
C LEU A 99 9.83 6.87 9.55
N LEU A 100 9.56 5.92 10.46
CA LEU A 100 9.71 4.49 10.20
C LEU A 100 8.80 4.02 9.06
N LEU A 101 7.54 4.44 9.05
CA LEU A 101 6.61 4.10 7.97
C LEU A 101 7.04 4.71 6.62
N THR A 102 7.59 5.93 6.64
CA THR A 102 8.19 6.56 5.45
C THR A 102 9.38 5.75 4.93
N LEU A 103 10.31 5.36 5.80
CA LEU A 103 11.46 4.51 5.42
C LEU A 103 11.03 3.14 4.90
N SER A 104 9.97 2.55 5.47
CA SER A 104 9.37 1.31 4.98
C SER A 104 8.88 1.45 3.55
N SER A 105 8.09 2.49 3.28
CA SER A 105 7.57 2.76 1.93
C SER A 105 8.65 3.09 0.91
N LEU A 106 9.73 3.78 1.32
CA LEU A 106 10.92 3.98 0.49
C LEU A 106 11.58 2.63 0.14
N GLY A 107 11.70 1.74 1.12
CA GLY A 107 12.20 0.39 0.88
C GLY A 107 11.36 -0.37 -0.15
N MET A 108 10.03 -0.22 -0.10
CA MET A 108 9.12 -0.81 -1.09
C MET A 108 9.32 -0.23 -2.50
N VAL A 109 9.45 1.10 -2.61
CA VAL A 109 9.77 1.77 -3.88
C VAL A 109 11.07 1.23 -4.47
N LEU A 110 12.12 1.08 -3.66
CA LEU A 110 13.41 0.54 -4.10
C LEU A 110 13.30 -0.92 -4.55
N MET A 111 12.52 -1.75 -3.84
CA MET A 111 12.25 -3.12 -4.25
C MET A 111 11.53 -3.16 -5.61
N PHE A 112 10.49 -2.34 -5.80
CA PHE A 112 9.76 -2.28 -7.07
C PHE A 112 10.58 -1.68 -8.21
N ALA A 113 11.42 -0.68 -7.96
CA ALA A 113 12.35 -0.14 -8.95
C ALA A 113 13.28 -1.25 -9.49
N TYR A 114 13.80 -2.10 -8.59
CA TYR A 114 14.59 -3.25 -9.00
C TYR A 114 13.76 -4.30 -9.76
N ILE A 115 12.55 -4.60 -9.32
CA ILE A 115 11.65 -5.56 -9.99
C ILE A 115 11.30 -5.08 -11.41
N VAL A 116 10.93 -3.81 -11.57
CA VAL A 116 10.61 -3.20 -12.88
C VAL A 116 11.83 -3.22 -13.80
N TYR A 117 13.02 -2.92 -13.28
CA TYR A 117 14.26 -3.00 -14.06
C TYR A 117 14.52 -4.42 -14.59
N LYS A 118 14.15 -5.46 -13.84
CA LYS A 118 14.33 -6.86 -14.24
C LYS A 118 13.21 -7.42 -15.10
N LEU A 119 11.98 -7.01 -14.84
CA LEU A 119 10.77 -7.50 -15.49
C LEU A 119 9.83 -6.32 -15.77
N PRO A 120 10.09 -5.55 -16.83
CA PRO A 120 9.22 -4.44 -17.21
C PRO A 120 7.91 -5.01 -17.78
N ALA A 121 6.84 -4.87 -17.02
CA ALA A 121 5.51 -5.30 -17.39
C ALA A 121 4.47 -4.32 -16.84
N VAL A 122 3.28 -4.30 -17.43
CA VAL A 122 2.22 -3.38 -16.98
C VAL A 122 1.90 -3.60 -15.50
N TYR A 123 1.77 -4.85 -15.05
CA TYR A 123 1.49 -5.15 -13.65
C TYR A 123 2.62 -4.73 -12.69
N THR A 124 3.90 -4.88 -13.07
CA THR A 124 5.02 -4.44 -12.23
C THR A 124 5.09 -2.92 -12.15
N LEU A 125 4.81 -2.23 -13.26
CA LEU A 125 4.70 -0.77 -13.29
C LEU A 125 3.53 -0.28 -12.43
N THR A 126 2.35 -0.88 -12.54
CA THR A 126 1.17 -0.53 -11.73
C THR A 126 1.46 -0.66 -10.24
N MET A 127 2.05 -1.78 -9.81
CA MET A 127 2.41 -1.98 -8.40
C MET A 127 3.51 -1.00 -7.94
N ALA A 128 4.48 -0.68 -8.81
CA ALA A 128 5.52 0.31 -8.52
C ALA A 128 4.93 1.72 -8.34
N THR A 129 3.93 2.10 -9.15
CA THR A 129 3.17 3.33 -8.96
C THR A 129 2.45 3.32 -7.61
N GLY A 130 1.81 2.20 -7.24
CA GLY A 130 1.21 2.03 -5.91
C GLY A 130 2.21 2.25 -4.77
N ALA A 131 3.41 1.64 -4.85
CA ALA A 131 4.47 1.85 -3.86
C ALA A 131 4.93 3.31 -3.78
N MET A 132 5.04 4.00 -4.93
CA MET A 132 5.37 5.42 -4.97
C MET A 132 4.28 6.26 -4.31
N CYS A 133 3.01 5.95 -4.55
CA CYS A 133 1.91 6.64 -3.88
C CYS A 133 1.95 6.44 -2.37
N TRP A 134 2.27 5.23 -1.88
CA TRP A 134 2.42 5.00 -0.44
C TRP A 134 3.52 5.89 0.16
N PHE A 135 4.68 5.95 -0.51
CA PHE A 135 5.80 6.79 -0.09
C PHE A 135 5.44 8.28 -0.05
N MET A 136 4.77 8.79 -1.09
CA MET A 136 4.30 10.17 -1.13
C MET A 136 3.28 10.47 -0.02
N GLY A 137 2.32 9.57 0.23
CA GLY A 137 1.36 9.72 1.32
C GLY A 137 2.02 9.77 2.69
N ASN A 138 3.06 8.95 2.91
CA ASN A 138 3.85 8.96 4.14
C ASN A 138 4.72 10.22 4.26
N LEU A 139 5.29 10.74 3.17
CA LEU A 139 6.00 12.02 3.18
C LEU A 139 5.09 13.20 3.54
N ILE A 140 3.88 13.23 2.98
CA ILE A 140 2.88 14.25 3.30
C ILE A 140 2.55 14.21 4.80
N TRP A 141 2.31 13.01 5.33
CA TRP A 141 2.01 12.84 6.75
C TRP A 141 3.21 13.18 7.65
N LEU A 142 4.42 12.75 7.28
CA LEU A 142 5.65 13.07 8.00
C LEU A 142 5.94 14.59 7.99
N GLY A 143 5.52 15.29 6.95
CA GLY A 143 5.58 16.75 6.86
C GLY A 143 4.63 17.49 7.81
N GLY A 144 3.78 16.77 8.54
CA GLY A 144 2.81 17.36 9.49
C GLY A 144 1.51 17.84 8.84
N GLU A 145 1.29 17.51 7.56
CA GLU A 145 0.02 17.83 6.89
C GLU A 145 -1.15 17.04 7.50
N PRO A 146 -2.38 17.56 7.40
CA PRO A 146 -3.56 16.86 7.89
C PRO A 146 -3.71 15.46 7.27
N LEU A 147 -4.07 14.46 8.09
CA LEU A 147 -4.20 13.06 7.67
C LEU A 147 -5.09 12.85 6.43
N PHE A 148 -6.13 13.67 6.26
CA PHE A 148 -7.04 13.55 5.12
C PHE A 148 -6.36 13.82 3.76
N MET A 149 -5.21 14.50 3.75
CA MET A 149 -4.40 14.69 2.54
C MET A 149 -3.61 13.43 2.18
N SER A 150 -3.19 12.63 3.16
CA SER A 150 -2.43 11.39 2.95
C SER A 150 -3.33 10.20 2.60
N VAL A 151 -4.56 10.17 3.09
CA VAL A 151 -5.50 9.05 2.91
C VAL A 151 -5.70 8.68 1.43
N PRO A 152 -5.93 9.61 0.49
CA PRO A 152 -5.99 9.28 -0.94
C PRO A 152 -4.74 8.54 -1.42
N TRP A 153 -3.54 9.04 -1.10
CA TRP A 153 -2.29 8.40 -1.52
C TRP A 153 -2.11 6.99 -0.97
N TRP A 154 -2.57 6.75 0.26
CA TRP A 154 -2.56 5.42 0.87
C TRP A 154 -3.60 4.47 0.28
N MET A 155 -4.78 4.97 -0.11
CA MET A 155 -5.75 4.18 -0.86
C MET A 155 -5.20 3.79 -2.24
N ALA A 156 -4.51 4.71 -2.91
CA ALA A 156 -3.83 4.47 -4.19
C ALA A 156 -2.94 3.25 -4.15
N PHE A 157 -2.14 3.18 -3.09
CA PHE A 157 -1.20 2.12 -2.86
C PHE A 157 -1.92 0.77 -2.86
N LEU A 158 -2.96 0.61 -2.03
CA LEU A 158 -3.69 -0.65 -1.97
C LEU A 158 -4.40 -0.97 -3.28
N ILE A 159 -5.10 0.00 -3.88
CA ILE A 159 -5.91 -0.23 -5.09
C ILE A 159 -5.01 -0.60 -6.27
N LEU A 160 -3.92 0.14 -6.50
CA LEU A 160 -2.99 -0.14 -7.59
C LEU A 160 -2.20 -1.43 -7.34
N THR A 161 -1.83 -1.74 -6.09
CA THR A 161 -1.19 -3.01 -5.77
C THR A 161 -2.12 -4.18 -6.03
N ILE A 162 -3.37 -4.14 -5.53
CA ILE A 162 -4.37 -5.20 -5.78
C ILE A 162 -4.64 -5.35 -7.27
N ALA A 163 -4.89 -4.25 -7.99
CA ALA A 163 -5.15 -4.29 -9.42
C ALA A 163 -3.93 -4.81 -10.21
N GLY A 164 -2.72 -4.43 -9.81
CA GLY A 164 -1.47 -4.94 -10.36
C GLY A 164 -1.30 -6.44 -10.14
N GLU A 165 -1.57 -6.95 -8.94
CA GLU A 165 -1.56 -8.39 -8.65
C GLU A 165 -2.60 -9.15 -9.47
N ARG A 166 -3.80 -8.61 -9.64
CA ARG A 166 -4.84 -9.20 -10.50
C ARG A 166 -4.39 -9.24 -11.96
N LEU A 167 -3.75 -8.17 -12.46
CA LEU A 167 -3.14 -8.15 -13.80
C LEU A 167 -2.01 -9.18 -13.94
N GLU A 168 -1.21 -9.40 -12.88
CA GLU A 168 -0.17 -10.41 -12.87
C GLU A 168 -0.75 -11.82 -12.97
N LEU A 169 -1.79 -12.14 -12.20
CA LEU A 169 -2.49 -13.43 -12.29
C LEU A 169 -3.14 -13.61 -13.66
N ALA A 170 -3.71 -12.54 -14.20
CA ALA A 170 -4.34 -12.52 -15.50
C ALA A 170 -3.37 -12.59 -16.67
N ARG A 171 -2.04 -12.60 -16.46
CA ARG A 171 -1.05 -12.75 -17.54
C ARG A 171 -1.22 -14.05 -18.35
N LEU A 172 -1.80 -15.08 -17.73
CA LEU A 172 -2.11 -16.35 -18.39
C LEU A 172 -3.28 -16.20 -19.38
N MET A 173 -4.10 -15.16 -19.21
CA MET A 173 -5.14 -14.75 -20.14
C MET A 173 -4.57 -13.69 -21.09
N ARG A 174 -4.67 -13.92 -22.40
CA ARG A 174 -4.25 -12.93 -23.40
C ARG A 174 -5.18 -11.70 -23.33
N HIS A 175 -4.77 -10.66 -22.60
CA HIS A 175 -5.47 -9.37 -22.63
C HIS A 175 -5.31 -8.71 -23.99
N SER A 176 -6.41 -8.19 -24.54
CA SER A 176 -6.37 -7.34 -25.73
C SER A 176 -5.71 -6.00 -25.39
N ARG A 177 -5.06 -5.36 -26.37
CA ARG A 177 -4.49 -4.00 -26.19
C ARG A 177 -5.51 -3.00 -25.67
N ARG A 178 -6.78 -3.13 -26.08
CA ARG A 178 -7.90 -2.30 -25.59
C ARG A 178 -8.12 -2.42 -24.09
N SER A 179 -8.08 -3.65 -23.55
CA SER A 179 -8.23 -3.88 -22.10
C SER A 179 -7.13 -3.17 -21.31
N ILE A 180 -5.88 -3.29 -21.76
CA ILE A 180 -4.74 -2.63 -21.10
C ILE A 180 -4.86 -1.10 -21.17
N HIS A 181 -5.28 -0.55 -22.30
CA HIS A 181 -5.46 0.90 -22.43
C HIS A 181 -6.58 1.43 -21.53
N LEU A 182 -7.72 0.73 -21.44
CA LEU A 182 -8.80 1.12 -20.53
C LEU A 182 -8.35 1.13 -19.07
N PHE A 183 -7.57 0.12 -18.66
CA PHE A 183 -6.96 0.09 -17.33
C PHE A 183 -6.01 1.28 -17.11
N ALA A 184 -5.11 1.53 -18.06
CA ALA A 184 -4.14 2.61 -17.98
C ALA A 184 -4.82 3.99 -17.91
N ILE A 185 -5.92 4.20 -18.64
CA ILE A 185 -6.71 5.43 -18.57
C ILE A 185 -7.35 5.59 -17.19
N ALA A 186 -7.96 4.54 -16.65
CA ALA A 186 -8.57 4.58 -15.32
C ALA A 186 -7.51 4.87 -14.24
N ALA A 187 -6.36 4.20 -14.28
CA ALA A 187 -5.25 4.45 -13.37
C ALA A 187 -4.66 5.85 -13.54
N ALA A 188 -4.56 6.37 -14.77
CA ALA A 188 -4.07 7.72 -15.03
C ALA A 188 -5.03 8.78 -14.48
N LEU A 189 -6.34 8.64 -14.72
CA LEU A 189 -7.37 9.52 -14.13
C LEU A 189 -7.27 9.56 -12.61
N TRP A 190 -7.05 8.39 -12.02
CA TRP A 190 -6.90 8.24 -10.58
C TRP A 190 -5.67 9.00 -10.04
N VAL A 191 -4.51 8.82 -10.67
CA VAL A 191 -3.27 9.54 -10.34
C VAL A 191 -3.41 11.04 -10.59
N THR A 192 -4.09 11.46 -11.66
CA THR A 192 -4.38 12.88 -11.90
C THR A 192 -5.24 13.45 -10.77
N GLY A 193 -6.27 12.73 -10.32
CA GLY A 193 -7.08 13.12 -9.18
C GLY A 193 -6.25 13.32 -7.91
N LEU A 194 -5.29 12.44 -7.61
CA LEU A 194 -4.35 12.64 -6.49
C LEU A 194 -3.58 13.96 -6.61
N LEU A 195 -3.01 14.24 -7.78
CA LEU A 195 -2.23 15.47 -7.98
C LEU A 195 -3.10 16.71 -7.81
N MET A 196 -4.37 16.63 -8.24
CA MET A 196 -5.35 17.70 -8.08
C MET A 196 -5.75 17.94 -6.62
N THR A 197 -5.70 16.92 -5.74
CA THR A 197 -6.06 17.09 -4.32
C THR A 197 -5.25 18.18 -3.60
N ARG A 198 -4.07 18.54 -4.12
CA ARG A 198 -3.24 19.62 -3.59
C ARG A 198 -3.71 21.02 -3.98
N SER A 199 -4.31 21.18 -5.17
CA SER A 199 -4.81 22.47 -5.67
C SER A 199 -6.31 22.66 -5.41
N ASP A 200 -7.09 21.58 -5.59
CA ASP A 200 -8.53 21.53 -5.39
C ASP A 200 -8.89 20.14 -4.85
N TYR A 201 -9.13 20.09 -3.55
CA TYR A 201 -9.41 18.84 -2.85
C TYR A 201 -10.72 18.19 -3.33
N GLU A 202 -11.77 18.98 -3.54
CA GLU A 202 -13.10 18.45 -3.90
C GLU A 202 -13.10 17.87 -5.32
N LEU A 203 -12.52 18.60 -6.27
CA LEU A 203 -12.38 18.14 -7.64
C LEU A 203 -11.44 16.93 -7.71
N GLY A 204 -10.31 16.96 -6.98
CA GLY A 204 -9.38 15.85 -6.90
C GLY A 204 -10.02 14.55 -6.41
N VAL A 205 -10.79 14.60 -5.31
CA VAL A 205 -11.50 13.43 -4.77
C VAL A 205 -12.58 12.91 -5.74
N ARG A 206 -13.29 13.78 -6.46
CA ARG A 206 -14.25 13.36 -7.49
C ARG A 206 -13.56 12.64 -8.65
N CYS A 207 -12.42 13.16 -9.12
CA CYS A 207 -11.61 12.51 -10.15
C CYS A 207 -11.11 11.13 -9.70
N ILE A 208 -10.66 11.02 -8.44
CA ILE A 208 -10.28 9.74 -7.82
C ILE A 208 -11.46 8.76 -7.85
N GLY A 209 -12.64 9.19 -7.42
CA GLY A 209 -13.84 8.33 -7.43
C GLY A 209 -14.24 7.84 -8.83
N VAL A 210 -14.09 8.67 -9.86
CA VAL A 210 -14.29 8.24 -11.26
C VAL A 210 -13.25 7.20 -11.68
N GLY A 211 -11.99 7.39 -11.28
CA GLY A 211 -10.94 6.40 -11.48
C GLY A 211 -11.25 5.07 -10.76
N ASP A 212 -11.76 5.12 -9.53
CA ASP A 212 -12.14 3.94 -8.74
C ASP A 212 -13.23 3.13 -9.46
N LEU A 213 -14.28 3.81 -9.93
CA LEU A 213 -15.33 3.19 -10.73
C LEU A 213 -14.76 2.58 -12.02
N GLY A 214 -13.82 3.25 -12.67
CA GLY A 214 -13.13 2.75 -13.86
C GLY A 214 -12.34 1.47 -13.59
N ILE A 215 -11.53 1.44 -12.54
CA ILE A 215 -10.75 0.25 -12.12
C ILE A 215 -11.70 -0.87 -11.69
N ALA A 216 -12.74 -0.57 -10.91
CA ALA A 216 -13.73 -1.54 -10.46
C ALA A 216 -14.48 -2.17 -11.65
N PHE A 217 -14.95 -1.36 -12.61
CA PHE A 217 -15.61 -1.86 -13.81
C PHE A 217 -14.66 -2.71 -14.66
N TRP A 218 -13.39 -2.30 -14.77
CA TRP A 218 -12.38 -3.07 -15.48
C TRP A 218 -12.16 -4.44 -14.85
N LEU A 219 -11.96 -4.49 -13.53
CA LEU A 219 -11.80 -5.74 -12.78
C LEU A 219 -13.05 -6.61 -12.93
N LEU A 220 -14.24 -6.02 -12.79
CA LEU A 220 -15.49 -6.72 -13.06
C LEU A 220 -15.48 -7.32 -14.47
N ARG A 221 -15.09 -6.61 -15.52
CA ARG A 221 -15.21 -7.16 -16.88
C ARG A 221 -14.12 -8.18 -17.25
N TYR A 222 -12.89 -7.98 -16.78
CA TYR A 222 -11.69 -8.62 -17.32
C TYR A 222 -10.91 -9.49 -16.33
N ASP A 223 -11.31 -9.58 -15.05
CA ASP A 223 -10.64 -10.43 -14.06
C ASP A 223 -10.82 -11.94 -14.34
N VAL A 224 -9.80 -12.71 -13.98
CA VAL A 224 -9.63 -14.15 -14.24
C VAL A 224 -10.74 -14.98 -13.60
N ILE A 225 -11.19 -14.57 -12.42
CA ILE A 225 -12.20 -15.30 -11.62
C ILE A 225 -13.51 -15.46 -12.39
N ARG A 226 -13.80 -14.62 -13.41
CA ARG A 226 -15.01 -14.78 -14.24
C ARG A 226 -14.97 -15.94 -15.23
N ARG A 227 -13.83 -16.60 -15.42
CA ARG A 227 -13.66 -17.68 -16.42
C ARG A 227 -13.30 -19.04 -15.82
N THR A 228 -13.35 -19.15 -14.49
CA THR A 228 -13.24 -20.39 -13.73
C THR A 228 -14.59 -20.77 -13.19
#